data_AF-A0A6L3FAL8-F1
#
_entry.id   AF-A0A6L3FAL8-F1
#
_cell.length_a   1.000
_cell.length_b   1.000
_cell.length_c   1.000
_cell.angle_alpha   90.00
_cell.angle_beta   90.00
_cell.angle_gamma   90.00
#
_symmetry.space_group_name_H-M   'P 1'
#
loop_
_entity.id
_entity.type
_entity.pdbx_description
1 polymer ?
#
loop_
_entity_poly.entity_id
_entity_poly.type
_entity_poly.pdbx_seq_one_letter_code
_entity_poly.pdbx_strand_id
1 'polypeptide(L)'
;MRAALDMADAGLKVYLIEQTPCLGGRVAQLGYMFPQHDCVLCRGTPDHGYGCTRPSISPAYIQHNQHPNIEIFTSTRVVDIAGQA
;
A
#
# COMPACT_ATOMS: atom_id res chain seq x y z
N MET A 1 -1.48 -4.82 1.70
CA MET A 1 -1.45 -4.05 0.43
C MET A 1 -1.27 -4.94 -0.79
N ARG A 2 -0.21 -5.74 -0.97
CA ARG A 2 0.00 -6.55 -2.20
C ARG A 2 -1.22 -7.33 -2.70
N ALA A 3 -1.94 -8.03 -1.83
CA ALA A 3 -3.17 -8.73 -2.19
C ALA A 3 -4.24 -7.85 -2.86
N ALA A 4 -4.38 -6.59 -2.42
CA ALA A 4 -5.32 -5.65 -3.02
C ALA A 4 -4.91 -5.27 -4.44
N LEU A 5 -3.60 -5.14 -4.71
CA LEU A 5 -3.09 -4.87 -6.05
C LEU A 5 -3.28 -6.08 -6.96
N ASP A 6 -2.97 -7.29 -6.48
CA ASP A 6 -3.14 -8.52 -7.26
C ASP A 6 -4.61 -8.73 -7.68
N MET A 7 -5.55 -8.49 -6.76
CA MET A 7 -6.98 -8.57 -7.07
C MET A 7 -7.42 -7.47 -8.04
N ALA A 8 -6.88 -6.26 -7.90
CA ALA A 8 -7.21 -5.14 -8.76
C ALA A 8 -6.67 -5.31 -10.20
N ASP A 9 -5.46 -5.84 -10.34
CA ASP A 9 -4.83 -6.21 -11.61
C ASP A 9 -5.60 -7.35 -12.29
N ALA A 10 -6.20 -8.26 -11.51
CA ALA A 10 -7.12 -9.28 -12.01
C ALA A 10 -8.49 -8.73 -12.46
N GLY A 11 -8.69 -7.41 -12.38
CA GLY A 11 -9.91 -6.74 -12.83
C GLY A 11 -11.04 -6.70 -11.78
N LEU A 12 -10.77 -7.12 -10.54
CA LEU A 12 -11.76 -7.06 -9.46
C LEU A 12 -11.78 -5.66 -8.83
N LYS A 13 -12.97 -5.17 -8.47
CA LYS A 13 -13.08 -3.98 -7.63
C LYS A 13 -12.65 -4.32 -6.20
N VAL A 14 -11.70 -3.57 -5.66
CA VAL A 14 -11.12 -3.80 -4.33
C VAL A 14 -11.32 -2.59 -3.44
N TYR A 15 -11.77 -2.85 -2.22
CA TYR A 15 -11.85 -1.88 -1.14
C TYR A 15 -10.71 -2.12 -0.16
N LEU A 16 -9.81 -1.14 -0.03
CA LEU A 16 -8.69 -1.18 0.91
C LEU A 16 -9.03 -0.33 2.14
N ILE A 17 -9.28 -0.99 3.28
CA ILE A 17 -9.61 -0.34 4.55
C ILE A 17 -8.38 -0.33 5.47
N GLU A 18 -8.00 0.84 5.93
CA GLU A 18 -6.89 1.08 6.85
C GLU A 18 -7.39 1.84 8.09
N GLN A 19 -7.08 1.30 9.28
CA GLN A 19 -7.52 1.86 10.55
C GLN A 19 -6.77 3.16 10.89
N THR A 20 -5.51 3.29 10.46
CA THR A 20 -4.69 4.46 10.73
C THR A 20 -4.85 5.55 9.65
N PRO A 21 -4.37 6.78 9.90
CA PRO A 21 -4.45 7.85 8.89
C PRO A 21 -3.58 7.60 7.65
N CYS A 22 -2.58 6.73 7.75
CA CYS A 22 -1.56 6.53 6.72
C CYS A 22 -1.42 5.05 6.35
N LEU A 23 -1.28 4.77 5.05
CA LEU A 23 -0.93 3.44 4.55
C LEU A 23 0.55 3.11 4.85
N GLY A 24 0.85 1.82 4.99
CA GLY A 24 2.22 1.32 5.16
C GLY A 24 2.46 0.54 6.45
N GLY A 25 1.59 0.68 7.44
CA GLY A 25 1.64 -0.07 8.70
C GLY A 25 3.03 0.00 9.36
N ARG A 26 3.51 -1.14 9.86
CA ARG A 26 4.83 -1.22 10.53
C ARG A 26 6.00 -0.95 9.58
N VAL A 27 5.88 -1.25 8.30
CA VAL A 27 6.96 -1.05 7.33
C VAL A 27 7.27 0.43 7.16
N ALA A 28 6.25 1.29 7.20
CA ALA A 28 6.43 2.75 7.15
C ALA A 28 7.12 3.33 8.40
N GLN A 29 7.26 2.56 9.49
CA GLN A 29 7.95 2.98 10.72
C GLN A 29 9.43 2.57 10.72
N LEU A 30 9.85 1.75 9.75
CA LEU A 30 11.22 1.28 9.65
C LEU A 30 12.05 2.28 8.83
N GLY A 31 13.35 2.35 9.11
CA GLY A 31 14.30 3.08 8.25
C GLY A 31 14.78 2.20 7.10
N TYR A 32 15.11 0.94 7.41
CA TYR A 32 15.69 -0.03 6.50
C TYR A 32 15.12 -1.44 6.73
N MET A 33 15.00 -2.24 5.67
CA MET A 33 14.61 -3.65 5.76
C MET A 33 15.81 -4.58 5.52
N PHE A 34 16.05 -5.50 6.45
CA PHE A 34 16.95 -6.64 6.27
C PHE A 34 16.36 -7.65 5.26
N PRO A 35 17.16 -8.42 4.50
CA PRO A 35 18.63 -8.43 4.41
C PRO A 35 19.25 -7.41 3.46
N GLN A 36 18.47 -6.83 2.56
CA GLN A 36 19.00 -5.97 1.50
C GLN A 36 19.41 -4.58 1.99
N HIS A 37 18.96 -4.20 3.19
CA HIS A 37 19.08 -2.84 3.71
C HIS A 37 18.45 -1.80 2.77
N ASP A 38 17.30 -2.14 2.19
CA ASP A 38 16.54 -1.23 1.35
C ASP A 38 15.91 -0.14 2.24
N CYS A 39 16.06 1.12 1.85
CA CYS A 39 15.42 2.26 2.50
C CYS A 39 13.91 2.19 2.31
N VAL A 40 13.15 2.19 3.41
CA VAL A 40 11.67 2.07 3.38
C VAL A 40 10.95 3.37 3.73
N LEU A 41 11.70 4.45 3.90
CA LEU A 41 11.19 5.81 4.06
C LEU A 41 10.47 6.30 2.78
N CYS A 42 10.86 5.77 1.63
CA CYS A 42 10.32 6.16 0.33
C CYS A 42 9.06 5.36 0.02
N ARG A 43 7.93 6.04 -0.18
CA ARG A 43 6.66 5.43 -0.65
C ARG A 43 6.63 5.16 -2.15
N GLY A 44 7.79 5.08 -2.82
CA GLY A 44 7.89 4.91 -4.27
C GLY A 44 7.50 6.13 -5.09
N THR A 45 7.72 7.34 -4.57
CA THR A 45 7.59 8.57 -5.37
C THR A 45 8.77 8.71 -6.34
N PRO A 46 8.54 9.25 -7.56
CA PRO A 46 9.61 9.47 -8.54
C PRO A 46 10.65 10.51 -8.09
N ASP A 47 10.32 11.36 -7.11
CA ASP A 47 11.16 12.48 -6.65
C ASP A 47 12.35 12.08 -5.75
N HIS A 48 12.51 10.80 -5.41
CA HIS A 48 13.57 10.35 -4.51
C HIS A 48 14.62 9.49 -5.24
N GLY A 49 15.66 10.17 -5.76
CA GLY A 49 17.06 9.75 -5.97
C GLY A 49 17.40 8.36 -6.55
N TYR A 50 18.32 8.32 -7.52
CA TYR A 50 18.96 7.13 -8.10
C TYR A 50 19.36 6.08 -7.01
N GLY A 51 18.50 5.09 -6.76
CA GLY A 51 18.75 4.06 -5.72
C GLY A 51 17.53 3.26 -5.24
N CYS A 52 16.30 3.78 -5.35
CA CYS A 52 15.11 3.03 -4.91
C CYS A 52 14.45 2.27 -6.07
N THR A 53 15.03 1.13 -6.47
CA THR A 53 14.45 0.26 -7.52
C THR A 53 13.30 -0.62 -7.02
N ARG A 54 13.04 -0.66 -5.71
CA ARG A 54 11.98 -1.45 -5.07
C ARG A 54 11.37 -0.68 -3.90
N PRO A 55 10.36 0.16 -4.14
CA PRO A 55 9.66 0.80 -3.05
C PRO A 55 8.87 -0.24 -2.24
N SER A 56 8.95 -0.15 -0.92
CA SER A 56 8.25 -1.05 0.01
C SER A 56 6.73 -0.88 -0.04
N ILE A 57 6.27 0.29 -0.45
CA ILE A 57 4.87 0.61 -0.75
C ILE A 57 4.75 0.86 -2.24
N SER A 58 3.82 0.18 -2.90
CA SER A 58 3.60 0.32 -4.35
C SER A 58 3.22 1.77 -4.70
N PRO A 59 3.76 2.34 -5.80
CA PRO A 59 3.32 3.62 -6.32
C PRO A 59 1.82 3.69 -6.60
N ALA A 60 1.19 2.52 -6.81
CA ALA A 60 -0.25 2.35 -7.07
C ALA A 60 -1.18 2.87 -5.95
N TYR A 61 -0.63 3.22 -4.78
CA TYR A 61 -1.38 3.75 -3.64
C TYR A 61 -1.15 5.24 -3.38
N ILE A 62 -0.30 5.90 -4.17
CA ILE A 62 -0.06 7.34 -4.07
C ILE A 62 -1.24 8.06 -4.71
N GLN A 63 -1.70 9.17 -4.10
CA GLN A 63 -2.86 9.94 -4.58
C GLN A 63 -2.83 10.28 -6.09
N HIS A 64 -1.64 10.51 -6.65
CA HIS A 64 -1.46 10.87 -8.06
C HIS A 64 -1.29 9.66 -9.00
N ASN A 65 -1.28 8.44 -8.48
CA ASN A 65 -1.08 7.21 -9.24
C ASN A 65 -1.92 6.06 -8.66
N GLN A 66 -3.18 6.33 -8.34
CA GLN A 66 -4.07 5.32 -7.79
C GLN A 66 -4.57 4.38 -8.88
N HIS A 67 -4.54 3.07 -8.59
CA HIS A 67 -5.14 2.09 -9.48
C HIS A 67 -6.67 2.28 -9.56
N PRO A 68 -7.29 2.27 -10.76
CA PRO A 68 -8.71 2.61 -10.93
C PRO A 68 -9.67 1.66 -10.19
N ASN A 69 -9.26 0.40 -10.00
CA ASN A 69 -10.07 -0.60 -9.31
C ASN A 69 -9.86 -0.63 -7.79
N ILE A 70 -9.01 0.23 -7.22
CA ILE A 70 -8.74 0.25 -5.78
C ILE A 70 -9.33 1.52 -5.16
N GLU A 71 -10.26 1.33 -4.23
CA GLU A 71 -10.85 2.41 -3.44
C GLU A 71 -10.30 2.34 -2.01
N ILE A 72 -9.69 3.43 -1.53
CA ILE A 72 -8.93 3.46 -0.28
C ILE A 72 -9.69 4.25 0.79
N PHE A 73 -9.93 3.61 1.93
CA PHE A 73 -10.48 4.24 3.13
C PHE A 73 -9.44 4.23 4.25
N THR A 74 -8.94 5.40 4.64
CA THR A 74 -8.07 5.55 5.82
C THR A 74 -8.89 5.97 7.04
N SER A 75 -8.30 5.87 8.24
CA SER A 75 -8.98 6.16 9.50
C SER A 75 -10.31 5.42 9.68
N THR A 76 -10.44 4.25 9.05
CA THR A 76 -11.69 3.51 8.94
C THR A 76 -11.47 2.08 9.43
N ARG A 77 -12.41 1.54 10.20
CA ARG A 77 -12.33 0.17 10.73
C ARG A 77 -13.57 -0.61 10.33
N VAL A 78 -13.36 -1.87 9.95
CA VAL A 78 -14.45 -2.82 9.71
C VAL A 78 -15.14 -3.15 11.04
N VAL A 79 -16.47 -2.99 11.08
CA VAL A 79 -17.27 -3.20 12.29
C VAL A 79 -17.73 -4.65 12.41
N ASP A 80 -18.21 -5.24 11.32
CA ASP A 80 -18.74 -6.59 11.28
C ASP A 80 -18.57 -7.20 9.88
N ILE A 81 -18.53 -8.55 9.81
CA ILE A 81 -18.42 -9.31 8.57
C ILE A 81 -19.42 -10.47 8.63
N ALA A 82 -20.40 -10.45 7.73
CA ALA A 82 -21.37 -11.53 7.57
C ALA A 82 -21.21 -12.19 6.20
N GLY A 83 -21.37 -13.51 6.12
CA GLY A 83 -21.23 -14.28 4.88
C GLY A 83 -20.73 -15.69 5.11
N GLN A 84 -20.44 -16.39 4.01
CA GLN A 84 -19.86 -17.74 4.00
C GLN A 84 -18.50 -17.69 3.30
N ALA A 85 -17.60 -18.58 3.70
CA ALA A 85 -16.26 -18.72 3.14
C ALA A 85 -16.27 -19.53 1.84
#